data_AF-A0AAV3HTK0-F1
#
_entry.id   AF-A0AAV3HTK0-F1
#
_cell.length_a   1.000
_cell.length_b   1.000
_cell.length_c   1.000
_cell.angle_alpha   90.00
_cell.angle_beta   90.00
_cell.angle_gamma   90.00
#
_symmetry.space_group_name_H-M   'P 1'
#
loop_
_entity.id
_entity.type
_entity.pdbx_description
1 polymer ?
#
loop_
_entity_poly.entity_id
_entity_poly.type
_entity_poly.pdbx_seq_one_letter_code
_entity_poly.pdbx_strand_id
1 'polypeptide(L)' 'MFSFFKNNSVKKLKKRHSMLLEQAMQAQRRGDIRTYSLLTAEAEELFEQIKTAHKPQS' A
#
# COMPACT_ATOMS: atom_id res chain seq x y z
N MET A 1 -2.16 -4.27 27.95
CA MET A 1 -1.03 -4.51 27.02
C MET A 1 -1.52 -5.12 25.69
N PHE A 2 -2.17 -4.33 24.81
CA PHE A 2 -2.73 -4.81 23.51
C PHE A 2 -2.31 -3.95 22.30
N SER A 3 -1.33 -3.05 22.43
CA SER A 3 -0.93 -2.14 21.33
C SER A 3 0.13 -2.68 20.37
N PHE A 4 0.79 -3.80 20.66
CA PHE A 4 1.89 -4.28 19.82
C PHE A 4 1.44 -4.98 18.52
N PHE A 5 0.24 -5.55 18.48
CA PHE A 5 -0.25 -6.26 17.29
C PHE A 5 -0.72 -5.32 16.17
N LYS A 6 -1.33 -4.16 16.51
CA LYS A 6 -1.79 -3.18 15.50
C LYS A 6 -0.62 -2.53 14.76
N ASN A 7 0.45 -2.16 15.46
CA ASN A 7 1.61 -1.51 14.83
C ASN A 7 2.32 -2.39 13.79
N ASN A 8 2.42 -3.70 14.05
CA ASN A 8 3.12 -4.59 13.13
C ASN A 8 2.33 -4.84 11.84
N SER A 9 0.99 -4.84 11.91
CA SER A 9 0.13 -4.98 10.73
C SER A 9 0.20 -3.74 9.82
N VAL A 10 0.14 -2.53 10.40
CA VAL A 10 0.26 -1.27 9.63
C VAL A 10 1.63 -1.15 8.96
N LYS A 11 2.72 -1.55 9.63
CA LYS A 11 4.06 -1.57 9.01
C LYS A 11 4.13 -2.50 7.80
N LYS A 12 3.49 -3.69 7.87
CA LYS A 12 3.42 -4.62 6.75
C LYS A 12 2.65 -4.04 5.56
N LEU A 13 1.52 -3.38 5.82
CA LEU A 13 0.74 -2.70 4.78
C LEU A 13 1.56 -1.60 4.11
N LYS A 14 2.23 -0.73 4.88
CA LYS A 14 3.10 0.33 4.33
C LYS A 14 4.22 -0.24 3.45
N LYS A 15 4.84 -1.36 3.86
CA LYS A 15 5.87 -2.03 3.06
C LYS A 15 5.31 -2.61 1.75
N ARG A 16 4.11 -3.20 1.78
CA ARG A 16 3.47 -3.70 0.55
C ARG A 16 3.08 -2.56 -0.38
N HIS A 17 2.58 -1.45 0.15
CA HIS A 17 2.29 -0.22 -0.61
C HIS A 17 3.53 0.26 -1.38
N SER A 18 4.67 0.40 -0.70
CA SER A 18 5.90 0.86 -1.35
C SER A 18 6.39 -0.11 -2.44
N MET A 19 6.24 -1.42 -2.23
CA MET A 19 6.59 -2.42 -3.25
C MET A 19 5.69 -2.33 -4.49
N LEU A 20 4.38 -2.09 -4.31
CA LEU A 20 3.46 -1.91 -5.45
C LEU A 20 3.80 -0.66 -6.25
N LEU A 21 4.10 0.46 -5.57
CA LEU A 21 4.53 1.69 -6.23
C LEU A 21 5.85 1.51 -6.99
N GLU A 22 6.83 0.81 -6.41
CA GLU A 22 8.10 0.55 -7.09
C GLU A 22 7.89 -0.30 -8.36
N GLN A 23 7.05 -1.33 -8.28
CA GLN A 23 6.70 -2.16 -9.44
C GLN A 23 5.92 -1.36 -10.49
N ALA A 24 4.99 -0.50 -10.06
CA ALA A 24 4.24 0.39 -10.95
C ALA A 24 5.20 1.32 -11.70
N MET A 25 6.18 1.93 -11.02
CA MET A 25 7.19 2.76 -11.65
C MET A 25 8.04 1.97 -12.67
N GLN A 26 8.40 0.73 -12.36
CA GLN A 26 9.12 -0.13 -13.30
C GLN A 26 8.26 -0.46 -14.53
N ALA A 27 6.97 -0.77 -14.35
CA ALA A 27 6.02 -1.02 -15.44
C ALA A 27 5.86 0.23 -16.32
N GLN A 28 5.69 1.40 -15.71
CA GLN A 28 5.61 2.68 -16.41
C GLN A 28 6.87 2.96 -17.23
N ARG A 29 8.06 2.75 -16.66
CA ARG A 29 9.36 2.92 -17.37
C ARG A 29 9.51 1.97 -18.56
N ARG A 30 8.88 0.79 -18.51
CA ARG A 30 8.86 -0.18 -19.61
C ARG A 30 7.74 0.08 -20.63
N GLY A 31 6.89 1.08 -20.38
CA GLY A 31 5.71 1.37 -21.22
C GLY A 31 4.55 0.39 -21.04
N ASP A 32 4.56 -0.45 -19.99
CA ASP A 32 3.47 -1.37 -19.68
C ASP A 32 2.38 -0.64 -18.89
N ILE A 33 1.54 0.10 -19.63
CA ILE A 33 0.48 0.93 -19.06
C ILE A 33 -0.59 0.08 -18.36
N ARG A 34 -0.89 -1.13 -18.87
CA ARG A 34 -1.89 -2.00 -18.25
C ARG A 34 -1.43 -2.44 -16.86
N THR A 35 -0.21 -2.95 -16.76
CA THR A 35 0.36 -3.37 -15.47
C THR A 35 0.54 -2.18 -14.54
N TYR A 36 0.96 -1.02 -15.04
CA TYR A 36 1.03 0.21 -14.25
C TYR A 36 -0.34 0.56 -13.64
N SER A 37 -1.40 0.64 -14.45
CA SER A 37 -2.74 0.97 -13.97
C SER A 37 -3.24 -0.01 -12.90
N LEU A 38 -3.01 -1.31 -13.07
CA LEU A 38 -3.39 -2.33 -12.10
C LEU A 38 -2.62 -2.17 -10.78
N LEU A 39 -1.30 -2.02 -10.85
CA LEU A 39 -0.45 -1.89 -9.66
C LEU A 39 -0.74 -0.59 -8.89
N THR A 40 -1.03 0.50 -9.60
CA THR A 40 -1.42 1.77 -8.98
C THR A 40 -2.77 1.66 -8.29
N ALA A 41 -3.77 1.01 -8.90
CA ALA A 41 -5.06 0.77 -8.27
C ALA A 41 -4.93 -0.08 -6.99
N GLU A 42 -4.15 -1.17 -7.03
CA GLU A 42 -3.88 -2.00 -5.83
C GLU A 42 -3.16 -1.19 -4.74
N ALA A 43 -2.23 -0.31 -5.12
CA ALA A 43 -1.56 0.57 -4.17
C ALA A 43 -2.56 1.53 -3.50
N GLU A 44 -3.48 2.14 -4.25
CA GLU A 44 -4.52 3.02 -3.71
C GLU A 44 -5.46 2.32 -2.74
N GLU A 45 -5.92 1.12 -3.06
CA GLU A 45 -6.73 0.31 -2.16
C GLU A 45 -5.99 0.01 -0.85
N LEU A 46 -4.71 -0.33 -0.94
CA LEU A 46 -3.88 -0.61 0.24
C LEU A 46 -3.63 0.64 1.06
N PHE A 47 -3.51 1.81 0.42
CA PHE A 47 -3.36 3.09 1.10
C PHE A 47 -4.60 3.46 1.91
N GLU A 48 -5.79 3.22 1.38
CA GLU A 48 -7.04 3.39 2.12
C GLU A 48 -7.10 2.48 3.36
N GLN A 49 -6.67 1.21 3.25
CA GLN A 49 -6.55 0.31 4.40
C GLN A 49 -5.57 0.82 5.47
N ILE A 50 -4.47 1.46 5.04
CA ILE A 50 -3.52 2.09 5.96
C ILE A 50 -4.16 3.29 6.66
N LYS A 51 -4.91 4.13 5.94
CA LYS A 51 -5.62 5.28 6.52
C LYS A 51 -6.67 4.85 7.54
N THR A 52 -7.48 3.85 7.24
CA THR A 52 -8.50 3.33 8.16
C THR A 52 -7.87 2.71 9.40
N ALA A 53 -6.72 2.02 9.26
CA ALA A 53 -5.99 1.47 10.39
C ALA A 53 -5.30 2.53 11.26
N HIS A 54 -5.02 3.73 10.71
CA HIS A 54 -4.33 4.82 11.41
C HIS A 54 -5.28 5.88 11.99
N LYS A 55 -6.58 5.87 11.62
CA LYS A 55 -7.58 6.71 12.30
C LYS A 55 -7.68 6.25 13.76
N PRO A 56 -7.37 7.10 14.75
CA PRO A 56 -7.79 6.82 16.10
C PRO A 56 -9.31 6.79 16.07
N GLN A 57 -9.90 5.65 16.44
CA GLN A 57 -11.34 5.57 16.74
C GLN A 57 -11.59 6.67 17.78
N SER A 58 -12.28 7.73 17.34
CA SER A 58 -12.79 8.80 18.20
C SER A 58 -14.11 8.33 18.80
#